data_AF-A0A0F6AQ51-F1
#
_entry.id   AF-A0A0F6AQ51-F1
#
_cell.length_a   1.000
_cell.length_b   1.000
_cell.length_c   1.000
_cell.angle_alpha   90.00
_cell.angle_beta   90.00
_cell.angle_gamma   90.00
#
_symmetry.space_group_name_H-M   'P 1'
#
loop_
_entity.id
_entity.type
_entity.pdbx_description
1 polymer ?
#
loop_
_entity_poly.entity_id
_entity_poly.type
_entity_poly.pdbx_seq_one_letter_code
_entity_poly.pdbx_strand_id
1 'polypeptide(L)' 'MTKHHPDSHALDDWQLYGPRSGEIFNLICRLAYDHDMRLVDIERIMEEALNAKLLKLNSGSGR' A
#
# COMPACT_ATOMS: atom_id res chain seq x y z
N MET A 1 1.80 -22.52 -8.35
CA MET A 1 0.58 -22.66 -7.51
C MET A 1 -0.09 -21.31 -7.46
N THR A 2 -1.11 -21.09 -8.28
CA THR A 2 -1.90 -19.86 -8.29
C THR A 2 -2.65 -19.75 -6.97
N LYS A 3 -2.18 -18.87 -6.07
CA LYS A 3 -2.96 -18.47 -4.90
C LYS A 3 -4.19 -17.76 -5.43
N HIS A 4 -5.30 -18.48 -5.52
CA HIS A 4 -6.56 -17.93 -5.97
C HIS A 4 -7.09 -17.05 -4.84
N HIS A 5 -6.78 -15.76 -4.89
CA HIS A 5 -7.30 -14.78 -3.96
C HIS A 5 -8.60 -14.22 -4.55
N PRO A 6 -9.68 -14.06 -3.76
CA PRO A 6 -10.91 -13.44 -4.27
C PRO A 6 -10.66 -12.05 -4.86
N ASP A 7 -9.66 -11.34 -4.33
CA ASP A 7 -9.22 -10.04 -4.86
C ASP A 7 -8.08 -10.11 -5.89
N SER A 8 -7.72 -11.29 -6.43
CA SER A 8 -6.62 -11.40 -7.41
C SER A 8 -6.79 -10.42 -8.58
N HIS A 9 -8.00 -10.35 -9.15
CA HIS A 9 -8.29 -9.42 -10.24
C HIS A 9 -8.18 -7.95 -9.81
N ALA A 10 -8.62 -7.62 -8.60
CA ALA A 10 -8.53 -6.27 -8.06
C ALA A 10 -7.07 -5.88 -7.73
N LEU A 11 -6.22 -6.83 -7.35
CA LEU A 11 -4.80 -6.62 -7.10
C LEU A 11 -4.02 -6.39 -8.41
N ASP A 12 -4.36 -7.12 -9.48
CA ASP A 12 -3.81 -6.88 -10.82
C ASP A 12 -4.18 -5.47 -11.32
N ASP A 13 -5.45 -5.08 -11.18
CA ASP A 13 -5.93 -3.75 -11.56
C ASP A 13 -5.29 -2.62 -10.73
N TRP A 14 -4.99 -2.88 -9.46
CA TRP A 14 -4.43 -1.86 -8.56
C TRP A 14 -3.08 -1.32 -9.04
N GLN A 15 -2.26 -2.16 -9.68
CA GLN A 15 -0.98 -1.74 -10.24
C GLN A 15 -1.16 -0.74 -11.40
N LEU A 16 -2.23 -0.87 -12.18
CA LEU A 16 -2.47 -0.08 -13.39
C LEU A 16 -3.33 1.15 -13.12
N TYR A 17 -4.33 1.02 -12.26
CA TYR A 17 -5.33 2.06 -12.00
C TYR A 17 -5.15 2.78 -10.66
N GLY A 18 -4.10 2.42 -9.90
CA GLY A 18 -3.77 3.05 -8.63
C GLY A 18 -4.83 2.78 -7.55
N PRO A 19 -4.84 3.58 -6.48
CA PRO A 19 -5.69 3.30 -5.34
C PRO A 19 -7.17 3.47 -5.66
N ARG A 20 -7.93 2.38 -5.59
CA ARG A 20 -9.40 2.35 -5.72
C ARG A 20 -10.12 3.14 -4.61
N SER A 21 -9.46 3.32 -3.45
CA SER A 21 -10.01 4.12 -2.35
C SER A 21 -9.57 5.57 -2.49
N GLY A 22 -10.54 6.47 -2.63
CA GLY A 22 -10.30 7.92 -2.66
C GLY A 22 -9.61 8.46 -1.40
N GLU A 23 -9.71 7.74 -0.27
CA GLU A 23 -9.06 8.15 0.97
C GLU A 23 -7.53 8.03 0.93
N ILE A 24 -6.99 7.02 0.24
CA ILE A 24 -5.53 6.92 0.06
C ILE A 24 -5.04 8.10 -0.78
N PHE A 25 -5.77 8.44 -1.84
CA PHE A 25 -5.48 9.61 -2.67
C PHE A 25 -5.56 10.91 -1.85
N ASN A 26 -6.62 11.09 -1.05
CA ASN A 26 -6.78 12.26 -0.17
C ASN A 26 -5.60 12.39 0.82
N LEU A 27 -5.15 11.29 1.42
CA LEU A 27 -4.00 11.29 2.32
C LEU A 27 -2.70 11.67 1.59
N ILE A 28 -2.46 11.11 0.40
CA ILE A 28 -1.30 11.46 -0.44
C ILE A 28 -1.35 12.95 -0.78
N CYS A 29 -2.50 13.47 -1.22
CA CYS A 29 -2.67 14.88 -1.55
C CYS A 29 -2.42 15.79 -0.35
N ARG A 30 -2.91 15.44 0.85
CA ARG A 30 -2.65 16.23 2.06
C ARG A 30 -1.17 16.21 2.44
N LEU A 31 -0.50 15.07 2.36
CA LEU A 31 0.93 15.01 2.62
C LEU A 31 1.74 15.82 1.58
N ALA A 32 1.35 15.76 0.31
CA ALA A 32 2.03 16.49 -0.75
C ALA A 32 1.78 18.00 -0.70
N TYR A 33 0.52 18.42 -0.55
CA TYR A 33 0.14 19.83 -0.62
C TYR A 33 0.19 20.54 0.73
N ASP A 34 -0.24 19.90 1.83
CA ASP A 34 -0.28 20.55 3.15
C ASP A 34 1.09 20.47 3.88
N HIS A 35 1.90 19.45 3.56
CA HIS A 35 3.18 19.18 4.23
C HIS A 35 4.40 19.24 3.29
N ASP A 36 4.23 19.68 2.04
CA ASP A 36 5.28 19.83 1.02
C ASP A 36 6.12 18.55 0.80
N MET A 37 5.53 17.38 1.06
CA MET A 37 6.24 16.12 0.88
C MET A 37 6.28 15.71 -0.59
N ARG A 38 7.42 15.20 -1.04
CA ARG A 38 7.52 14.65 -2.39
C ARG A 38 6.79 13.31 -2.44
N LEU A 39 6.16 13.03 -3.59
CA LEU A 39 5.45 11.78 -3.82
C LEU A 39 6.32 10.55 -3.53
N VAL A 40 7.59 10.57 -3.93
CA VAL A 40 8.56 9.48 -3.67
C VAL A 40 8.78 9.21 -2.18
N ASP A 41 8.75 10.25 -1.33
CA ASP A 41 8.91 10.08 0.11
C ASP A 41 7.64 9.50 0.74
N ILE A 42 6.47 9.88 0.21
CA ILE A 42 5.17 9.32 0.62
C ILE A 42 5.08 7.85 0.21
N GLU A 43 5.46 7.50 -1.01
CA GLU A 43 5.50 6.11 -1.50
C GLU A 43 6.42 5.25 -0.63
N ARG A 44 7.59 5.78 -0.26
CA ARG A 44 8.52 5.09 0.66
C ARG A 44 7.89 4.82 2.03
N ILE A 45 7.13 5.76 2.60
CA ILE A 45 6.40 5.54 3.85
C ILE A 45 5.38 4.40 3.70
N MET A 46 4.67 4.36 2.57
CA MET A 46 3.71 3.28 2.29
C MET A 46 4.43 1.92 2.19
N GLU A 47 5.54 1.85 1.46
CA GLU A 47 6.36 0.65 1.36
C GLU A 47 6.88 0.17 2.72
N GLU A 48 7.41 1.08 3.54
CA GLU A 48 7.92 0.78 4.87
C GLU A 48 6.80 0.24 5.79
N ALA A 49 5.61 0.85 5.76
CA ALA A 49 4.47 0.40 6.55
C ALA A 49 3.98 -1.00 6.13
N LEU A 50 3.90 -1.27 4.82
CA LEU A 50 3.51 -2.57 4.29
C LEU A 50 4.54 -3.65 4.63
N ASN A 51 5.84 -3.36 4.46
CA ASN A 51 6.91 -4.27 4.84
C ASN A 51 6.90 -4.55 6.34
N ALA A 52 6.71 -3.55 7.19
CA ALA A 52 6.59 -3.73 8.64
C ALA A 52 5.42 -4.65 9.01
N LYS A 53 4.28 -4.55 8.30
CA LYS A 53 3.14 -5.45 8.50
C LYS A 53 3.48 -6.89 8.07
N LEU A 54 4.13 -7.06 6.92
CA LEU A 54 4.56 -8.38 6.43
C LEU A 54 5.57 -9.04 7.38
N LEU A 55 6.54 -8.28 7.88
CA LEU A 55 7.50 -8.77 8.87
C LEU A 55 6.78 -9.26 10.12
N LYS A 56 5.85 -8.49 10.68
CA LYS A 56 5.05 -8.90 11.85
C LYS A 56 4.28 -10.21 11.62
N LEU A 57 3.69 -10.37 10.43
CA LEU A 57 2.94 -11.59 10.08
C LEU A 57 3.86 -12.79 9.91
N ASN A 58 5.01 -12.61 9.26
CA ASN A 58 6.00 -13.67 9.05
C ASN A 58 6.69 -14.08 10.36
N SER A 59 6.96 -13.13 11.25
CA SER A 59 7.52 -13.41 12.59
C SER A 59 6.48 -14.00 13.56
N GLY A 60 5.18 -13.85 13.27
CA GLY A 60 4.08 -14.35 14.10
C GLY A 60 3.57 -15.75 13.73
N SER A 61 3.99 -16.32 12.61
CA SER A 61 3.54 -17.64 12.13
C SER A 61 4.26 -18.84 12.79
N GLY A 62 4.84 -18.63 13.97
CA GLY A 62 5.58 -19.62 14.75
C GLY A 62 5.09 -19.74 16.20
N ARG A 63 3.77 -19.77 16.42
CA ARG A 63 3.16 -20.21 17.68
C ARG A 63 2.04 -21.19 17.40
#